data_AF-A0A4U7KLX4-F1
#
_entry.id   AF-A0A4U7KLX4-F1
#
_cell.length_a   1.000
_cell.length_b   1.000
_cell.length_c   1.000
_cell.angle_alpha   90.00
_cell.angle_beta   90.00
_cell.angle_gamma   90.00
#
_symmetry.space_group_name_H-M   'P 1'
#
loop_
_entity.id
_entity.type
_entity.pdbx_description
1 polymer ?
#
loop_
_entity_poly.entity_id
_entity_poly.type
_entity_poly.pdbx_seq_one_letter_code
_entity_poly.pdbx_strand_id
1 'polypeptide(L)'
;MLIALIGPPGAGKASVAHYLSDQHDFQLLKIDPLSSSDDAATTTTAPKITSLPSSKLMLDYVTDRWDQRFVTLDLHTVGDLDAFIKRPFFLCVEVGAPLLMRWERFQSKHGPVGLEQFVRIDDALSFGSPSAPSSNGVSGGRPALASGSSSSSLTGGNGIIDNVASISLRSSSSTSAFASGGADAPSNPNTPPTGLTALRRYVHLSINNDFAHLSSLDTHLTTLNLPSEERLRPCWDTYFLKLCNLASLRSNCMKRRVGAVLVASNRILATGYNGTPSGLKNCNQGGCARCNNTLTTTAQVSGSRTGSSACGQNLDECLCLHAEENALLEAGRGKIAAGGATMYCNTCPCLRCAVKIIQTGIKKVVYQLEYSMDTRTKMIFAEAGVEIRQFHLDA
;
A
#
# COMPACT_ATOMS: atom_id res chain seq x y z
N MET A 1 16.40 -9.13 -7.25
CA MET A 1 15.66 -7.89 -6.88
C MET A 1 16.33 -6.65 -7.48
N LEU A 2 15.56 -5.75 -8.09
CA LEU A 2 16.01 -4.43 -8.54
C LEU A 2 15.20 -3.32 -7.87
N ILE A 3 15.89 -2.37 -7.22
CA ILE A 3 15.29 -1.17 -6.63
C ILE A 3 15.61 0.05 -7.48
N ALA A 4 14.58 0.72 -8.00
CA ALA A 4 14.71 2.04 -8.62
C ALA A 4 14.39 3.14 -7.60
N LEU A 5 15.34 4.05 -7.40
CA LEU A 5 15.19 5.19 -6.50
C LEU A 5 14.85 6.44 -7.30
N ILE A 6 13.62 6.92 -7.18
CA ILE A 6 13.15 8.16 -7.80
C ILE A 6 12.91 9.23 -6.74
N GLY A 7 12.78 10.49 -7.15
CA GLY A 7 12.48 11.59 -6.24
C GLY A 7 13.21 12.89 -6.60
N PRO A 8 12.88 13.99 -5.93
CA PRO A 8 13.37 15.32 -6.29
C PRO A 8 14.85 15.54 -5.93
N PRO A 9 15.47 16.64 -6.41
CA PRO A 9 16.83 17.00 -6.03
C PRO A 9 16.94 17.21 -4.51
N GLY A 10 18.08 16.81 -3.94
CA GLY A 10 18.36 16.96 -2.50
C GLY A 10 17.64 15.97 -1.58
N ALA A 11 16.81 15.07 -2.09
CA ALA A 11 16.03 14.13 -1.26
C ALA A 11 16.86 13.02 -0.56
N GLY A 12 18.12 12.82 -0.97
CA GLY A 12 18.99 11.79 -0.39
C GLY A 12 18.92 10.42 -1.06
N LYS A 13 18.46 10.34 -2.31
CA LYS A 13 18.46 9.09 -3.11
C LYS A 13 19.81 8.37 -3.11
N ALA A 14 20.90 9.13 -3.29
CA ALA A 14 22.26 8.57 -3.27
C ALA A 14 22.59 7.94 -1.92
N SER A 15 22.20 8.58 -0.81
CA SER A 15 22.39 8.04 0.54
C SER A 15 21.65 6.71 0.73
N VAL A 16 20.41 6.60 0.23
CA VAL A 16 19.66 5.34 0.25
C VAL A 16 20.34 4.27 -0.63
N ALA A 17 20.85 4.63 -1.80
CA ALA A 17 21.59 3.71 -2.67
C ALA A 17 22.88 3.20 -2.01
N HIS A 18 23.62 4.08 -1.32
CA HIS A 18 24.81 3.71 -0.56
C HIS A 18 24.45 2.79 0.61
N TYR A 19 23.40 3.09 1.37
CA TYR A 19 22.90 2.19 2.42
C TYR A 19 22.62 0.78 1.88
N LEU A 20 21.92 0.67 0.73
CA LEU A 20 21.63 -0.62 0.10
C LEU A 20 22.90 -1.34 -0.38
N SER A 21 23.85 -0.61 -0.96
CA SER A 21 25.13 -1.15 -1.42
C SER A 21 25.97 -1.67 -0.26
N ASP A 22 26.14 -0.85 0.78
CA ASP A 22 27.14 -1.08 1.82
C ASP A 22 26.63 -2.02 2.91
N GLN A 23 25.33 -2.02 3.19
CA GLN A 23 24.73 -2.84 4.26
C GLN A 23 24.01 -4.09 3.73
N HIS A 24 23.63 -4.12 2.45
CA HIS A 24 22.77 -5.18 1.90
C HIS A 24 23.26 -5.79 0.58
N ASP A 25 24.51 -5.50 0.21
CA ASP A 25 25.20 -6.03 -0.98
C ASP A 25 24.53 -5.71 -2.32
N PHE A 26 23.83 -4.58 -2.42
CA PHE A 26 23.25 -4.16 -3.70
C PHE A 26 24.32 -3.62 -4.66
N GLN A 27 24.29 -4.09 -5.91
CA GLN A 27 25.12 -3.56 -6.98
C GLN A 27 24.47 -2.32 -7.61
N LEU A 28 25.24 -1.23 -7.76
CA LEU A 28 24.75 0.01 -8.33
C LEU A 28 24.79 -0.07 -9.86
N LEU A 29 23.64 0.05 -10.51
CA LEU A 29 23.54 0.09 -11.97
C LEU A 29 23.36 1.53 -12.44
N LYS A 30 24.18 1.93 -13.41
CA LYS A 30 24.13 3.25 -14.05
C LYS A 30 23.85 3.15 -15.54
N ILE A 31 23.15 4.14 -16.09
CA ILE A 31 22.99 4.30 -17.53
C ILE A 31 24.05 5.28 -18.02
N ASP A 32 24.99 4.79 -18.83
CA ASP A 32 26.03 5.58 -19.48
C ASP A 32 26.01 5.31 -20.99
N PRO A 33 25.44 6.22 -21.81
CA PRO A 33 25.35 6.04 -23.25
C PRO A 33 26.71 5.90 -23.96
N LEU A 34 27.80 6.31 -23.31
CA LEU A 34 29.16 6.22 -23.85
C LEU A 34 29.84 4.87 -23.54
N SER A 35 29.24 4.03 -22.69
CA SER A 35 29.74 2.68 -22.44
C SER A 35 29.56 1.79 -23.69
N SER A 36 30.64 1.15 -24.14
CA SER A 36 30.60 0.22 -25.28
C SER A 36 29.97 -1.11 -24.85
N SER A 37 29.30 -1.83 -25.76
CA SER A 37 28.73 -3.16 -25.49
C SER A 37 29.78 -4.26 -25.29
N ASP A 38 31.02 -3.99 -25.72
CA ASP A 38 32.08 -5.00 -25.82
C ASP A 38 33.01 -5.00 -24.60
N ASP A 39 32.99 -3.92 -23.81
CA ASP A 39 33.65 -3.87 -22.52
C ASP A 39 32.76 -4.55 -21.48
N ALA A 40 33.00 -5.85 -21.27
CA ALA A 40 32.44 -6.63 -20.19
C ALA A 40 32.45 -5.83 -18.88
N ALA A 41 31.27 -5.40 -18.42
CA ALA A 41 30.97 -4.77 -17.13
C ALA A 41 32.22 -4.45 -16.29
N THR A 42 32.86 -3.31 -16.56
CA THR A 42 34.09 -2.91 -15.87
C THR A 42 33.79 -2.72 -14.38
N THR A 43 34.09 -3.74 -13.59
CA THR A 43 33.81 -3.77 -12.15
C THR A 43 34.97 -3.08 -11.45
N THR A 44 34.85 -1.78 -11.20
CA THR A 44 35.81 -1.03 -10.39
C THR A 44 35.61 -1.35 -8.91
N THR A 45 36.70 -1.53 -8.15
CA THR A 45 36.63 -1.78 -6.71
C THR A 45 36.10 -0.56 -5.97
N ALA A 46 34.95 -0.76 -5.32
CA ALA A 46 34.20 0.13 -4.43
C ALA A 46 33.73 1.47 -5.04
N PRO A 47 32.40 1.67 -5.28
CA PRO A 47 31.29 0.70 -5.18
C PRO A 47 31.29 -0.28 -6.38
N LYS A 48 30.60 -1.44 -6.25
CA LYS A 48 30.33 -2.34 -7.39
C LYS A 48 29.39 -1.63 -8.37
N ILE A 49 29.93 -0.77 -9.22
CA ILE A 49 29.17 0.00 -10.21
C ILE A 49 29.24 -0.75 -11.53
N THR A 50 28.09 -0.92 -12.18
CA THR A 50 28.02 -1.41 -13.56
C THR A 50 27.29 -0.39 -14.41
N SER A 51 28.02 0.14 -15.38
CA SER A 51 27.48 1.06 -16.38
C SER A 51 26.92 0.27 -17.56
N LEU A 52 25.75 0.68 -18.04
CA LEU A 52 25.02 0.05 -19.13
C LEU A 52 24.58 1.12 -20.14
N PRO A 53 24.55 0.84 -21.46
CA PRO A 53 24.32 1.88 -22.46
C PRO A 53 22.89 2.45 -22.48
N SER A 54 21.88 1.68 -22.03
CA SER A 54 20.48 2.10 -22.06
C SER A 54 19.63 1.39 -21.00
N SER A 55 18.46 1.95 -20.70
CA SER A 55 17.47 1.33 -19.79
C SER A 55 16.97 -0.03 -20.30
N LYS A 56 16.90 -0.22 -21.63
CA LYS A 56 16.56 -1.51 -22.24
C LYS A 56 17.61 -2.59 -21.93
N LEU A 57 18.89 -2.28 -22.17
CA LEU A 57 19.97 -3.23 -21.87
C LEU A 57 20.09 -3.50 -20.37
N MET A 58 19.76 -2.51 -19.52
CA MET A 58 19.65 -2.74 -18.09
C MET A 58 18.53 -3.70 -17.72
N LEU A 59 17.36 -3.57 -18.35
CA LEU A 59 16.27 -4.51 -18.13
C LEU A 59 16.67 -5.93 -18.49
N ASP A 60 17.32 -6.12 -19.65
CA ASP A 60 17.80 -7.43 -20.11
C ASP A 60 18.86 -7.99 -19.14
N TYR A 61 19.87 -7.18 -18.79
CA TYR A 61 20.93 -7.54 -17.85
C TYR A 61 20.41 -8.02 -16.48
N VAL A 62 19.43 -7.29 -15.93
CA VAL A 62 18.81 -7.62 -14.64
C VAL A 62 17.88 -8.83 -14.75
N THR A 63 17.20 -9.00 -15.88
CA THR A 63 16.30 -10.14 -16.10
C THR A 63 17.09 -11.46 -16.09
N ASP A 64 18.27 -11.49 -16.71
CA ASP A 64 19.16 -12.66 -16.71
C ASP A 64 19.76 -12.96 -15.33
N ARG A 65 19.74 -11.98 -14.42
CA ARG A 65 20.34 -12.03 -13.07
C ARG A 65 19.30 -11.69 -12.01
N TRP A 66 18.05 -12.10 -12.21
CA TRP A 66 16.91 -11.66 -11.40
C TRP A 66 17.05 -11.98 -9.91
N ASP A 67 17.85 -13.00 -9.58
CA ASP A 67 18.20 -13.46 -8.24
C ASP A 67 19.26 -12.60 -7.53
N GLN A 68 19.96 -11.72 -8.26
CA GLN A 68 20.93 -10.77 -7.71
C GLN A 68 20.26 -9.47 -7.26
N ARG A 69 20.98 -8.66 -6.47
CA ARG A 69 20.48 -7.41 -5.86
C ARG A 69 21.05 -6.20 -6.58
N PHE A 70 20.17 -5.38 -7.15
CA PHE A 70 20.54 -4.20 -7.92
C PHE A 70 19.81 -2.96 -7.41
N VAL A 71 20.49 -1.81 -7.46
CA VAL A 71 19.89 -0.50 -7.22
C VAL A 71 20.25 0.44 -8.36
N THR A 72 19.32 1.29 -8.77
CA THR A 72 19.57 2.32 -9.78
C THR A 72 18.89 3.63 -9.42
N LEU A 73 19.48 4.73 -9.87
CA LEU A 73 18.92 6.08 -9.74
C LEU A 73 18.48 6.64 -11.10
N ASP A 74 18.72 5.94 -12.22
CA ASP A 74 18.73 6.53 -13.55
C ASP A 74 17.41 6.31 -14.34
N LEU A 75 16.41 5.68 -13.71
CA LEU A 75 15.09 5.49 -14.30
C LEU A 75 14.20 6.72 -14.02
N HIS A 76 14.14 7.63 -14.99
CA HIS A 76 13.53 8.95 -14.82
C HIS A 76 12.30 9.20 -15.71
N THR A 77 11.97 8.28 -16.61
CA THR A 77 10.86 8.46 -17.54
C THR A 77 9.76 7.42 -17.32
N VAL A 78 8.55 7.76 -17.76
CA VAL A 78 7.41 6.84 -17.80
C VAL A 78 7.73 5.61 -18.66
N GLY A 79 8.39 5.83 -19.80
CA GLY A 79 8.76 4.76 -20.72
C GLY A 79 9.76 3.77 -20.11
N ASP A 80 10.70 4.27 -19.29
CA ASP A 80 11.59 3.39 -18.54
C ASP A 80 10.77 2.53 -17.57
N LEU A 81 10.03 3.14 -16.64
CA LEU A 81 9.32 2.41 -15.58
C LEU A 81 8.25 1.44 -16.09
N ASP A 82 7.57 1.75 -17.21
CA ASP A 82 6.55 0.89 -17.82
C ASP A 82 7.08 -0.49 -18.22
N ALA A 83 8.36 -0.59 -18.58
CA ALA A 83 8.99 -1.86 -18.92
C ALA A 83 9.34 -2.68 -17.67
N PHE A 84 9.85 -2.00 -16.63
CA PHE A 84 10.31 -2.63 -15.40
C PHE A 84 9.16 -3.05 -14.47
N ILE A 85 8.07 -2.29 -14.38
CA ILE A 85 6.93 -2.57 -13.48
C ILE A 85 6.25 -3.92 -13.72
N LYS A 86 6.41 -4.46 -14.93
CA LYS A 86 5.86 -5.77 -15.32
C LYS A 86 6.65 -6.94 -14.73
N ARG A 87 7.82 -6.68 -14.13
CA ARG A 87 8.73 -7.71 -13.62
C ARG A 87 8.50 -7.95 -12.12
N PRO A 88 8.41 -9.22 -11.68
CA PRO A 88 8.12 -9.54 -10.28
C PRO A 88 9.27 -9.23 -9.32
N PHE A 89 10.45 -8.87 -9.83
CA PHE A 89 11.63 -8.54 -9.03
C PHE A 89 11.87 -7.03 -8.89
N PHE A 90 11.00 -6.19 -9.46
CA PHE A 90 11.20 -4.74 -9.55
C PHE A 90 10.44 -3.96 -8.47
N LEU A 91 11.15 -3.12 -7.73
CA LEU A 91 10.59 -2.22 -6.72
C LEU A 91 10.95 -0.78 -7.08
N CYS A 92 9.95 0.08 -7.27
CA CYS A 92 10.16 1.52 -7.42
C CYS A 92 9.89 2.23 -6.08
N VAL A 93 10.87 2.97 -5.60
CA VAL A 93 10.85 3.66 -4.32
C VAL A 93 11.02 5.16 -4.54
N GLU A 94 10.08 5.95 -4.05
CA GLU A 94 10.21 7.42 -4.05
C GLU A 94 10.94 7.84 -2.77
N VAL A 95 11.97 8.67 -2.90
CA VAL A 95 12.63 9.30 -1.77
C VAL A 95 12.29 10.78 -1.81
N GLY A 96 11.51 11.23 -0.84
CA GLY A 96 11.16 12.63 -0.60
C GLY A 96 11.93 13.22 0.59
N ALA A 97 11.89 14.53 0.73
CA ALA A 97 12.35 15.23 1.93
C ALA A 97 11.74 16.65 1.98
N PRO A 98 11.61 17.25 3.17
CA PRO A 98 11.20 18.65 3.32
C PRO A 98 12.02 19.62 2.45
N LEU A 99 11.33 20.58 1.83
CA LEU A 99 11.88 21.48 0.81
C LEU A 99 13.17 22.18 1.26
N LEU A 100 13.17 22.75 2.48
CA LEU A 100 14.33 23.47 3.02
C LEU A 100 15.54 22.56 3.20
N MET A 101 15.36 21.36 3.74
CA MET A 101 16.45 20.38 3.86
C MET A 101 16.98 19.94 2.49
N ARG A 102 16.10 19.78 1.49
CA ARG A 102 16.54 19.47 0.12
C ARG A 102 17.38 20.59 -0.46
N TRP A 103 16.97 21.83 -0.25
CA TRP A 103 17.70 23.01 -0.69
C TRP A 103 19.08 23.10 -0.03
N GLU A 104 19.18 22.94 1.29
CA GLU A 104 20.45 22.96 2.03
C GLU A 104 21.41 21.86 1.56
N ARG A 105 20.90 20.63 1.38
CA ARG A 105 21.68 19.50 0.85
C ARG A 105 22.12 19.75 -0.60
N PHE A 106 21.25 20.33 -1.41
CA PHE A 106 21.56 20.67 -2.80
C PHE A 106 22.65 21.73 -2.87
N GLN A 107 22.55 22.77 -2.04
CA GLN A 107 23.53 23.85 -1.94
C GLN A 107 24.91 23.32 -1.50
N SER A 108 24.92 22.43 -0.51
CA SER A 108 26.15 21.81 -0.01
C SER A 108 26.91 21.03 -1.09
N LYS A 109 26.20 20.49 -2.09
CA LYS A 109 26.78 19.70 -3.18
C LYS A 109 27.10 20.51 -4.44
N HIS A 110 26.25 21.48 -4.78
CA HIS A 110 26.31 22.21 -6.07
C HIS A 110 26.77 23.66 -5.93
N GLY A 111 27.10 24.11 -4.71
CA GLY A 111 27.46 25.48 -4.42
C GLY A 111 26.24 26.37 -4.11
N PRO A 112 26.45 27.67 -3.86
CA PRO A 112 25.40 28.60 -3.42
C PRO A 112 24.32 28.77 -4.49
N VAL A 113 23.10 28.30 -4.20
CA VAL A 113 21.89 28.50 -5.03
C VAL A 113 20.82 29.15 -4.17
N GLY A 114 20.19 30.22 -4.65
CA GLY A 114 19.08 30.86 -3.94
C GLY A 114 17.84 29.97 -3.85
N LEU A 115 17.06 30.09 -2.78
CA LEU A 115 15.88 29.25 -2.55
C LEU A 115 14.86 29.34 -3.71
N GLU A 116 14.59 30.53 -4.23
CA GLU A 116 13.68 30.71 -5.37
C GLU A 116 14.16 29.96 -6.61
N GLN A 117 15.46 30.03 -6.91
CA GLN A 117 16.05 29.31 -8.04
C GLN A 117 15.95 27.79 -7.84
N PHE A 118 16.17 27.31 -6.62
CA PHE A 118 16.00 25.90 -6.29
C PHE A 118 14.54 25.44 -6.45
N VAL A 119 13.57 26.23 -6.00
CA VAL A 119 12.13 25.94 -6.17
C VAL A 119 11.77 25.84 -7.65
N ARG A 120 12.26 26.74 -8.50
CA ARG A 120 12.03 26.66 -9.97
C ARG A 120 12.58 25.37 -10.58
N ILE A 121 13.77 24.94 -10.15
CA ILE A 121 14.37 23.68 -10.60
C ILE A 121 13.52 22.50 -10.12
N ASP A 122 13.08 22.52 -8.87
CA ASP A 122 12.27 21.48 -8.27
C ASP A 122 10.91 21.34 -8.96
N ASP A 123 10.24 22.45 -9.24
CA ASP A 123 8.96 22.46 -9.95
C ASP A 123 9.10 21.92 -11.37
N ALA A 124 10.13 22.35 -12.10
CA ALA A 124 10.38 21.88 -13.46
C ALA A 124 10.64 20.36 -13.51
N LEU A 125 11.33 19.80 -12.50
CA LEU A 125 11.57 18.35 -12.41
C LEU A 125 10.34 17.59 -11.90
N SER A 126 9.55 18.19 -11.01
CA SER A 126 8.41 17.53 -10.37
C SER A 126 7.17 17.52 -11.25
N PHE A 127 6.88 18.62 -11.94
CA PHE A 127 5.67 18.82 -12.73
C PHE A 127 5.93 18.88 -14.25
N GLY A 128 7.20 18.90 -14.65
CA GLY A 128 7.59 19.17 -16.03
C GLY A 128 7.79 20.66 -16.27
N SER A 129 8.56 21.00 -17.30
CA SER A 129 8.76 22.39 -17.69
C SER A 129 7.47 22.91 -18.35
N PRO A 130 6.94 24.08 -17.96
CA PRO A 130 5.90 24.73 -18.73
C PRO A 130 6.45 24.97 -20.14
N SER A 131 5.77 24.41 -21.16
CA SER A 131 6.10 24.68 -22.56
C SER A 131 6.25 26.19 -22.73
N ALA A 132 7.42 26.65 -23.16
CA ALA A 132 7.73 28.07 -23.28
C ALA A 132 6.59 28.77 -24.07
N PRO A 133 5.97 29.82 -23.54
CA PRO A 133 5.01 30.59 -24.31
C PRO A 133 5.75 31.17 -25.51
N SER A 134 5.26 30.88 -26.72
CA SER A 134 5.70 31.55 -27.94
C SER A 134 5.64 33.06 -27.71
N SER A 135 6.78 33.73 -27.87
CA SER A 135 6.93 35.17 -27.66
C SER A 135 5.98 35.95 -28.57
N ASN A 136 4.83 36.36 -28.03
CA ASN A 136 4.04 37.47 -28.56
C ASN A 136 3.70 38.37 -27.37
N GLY A 137 4.37 39.52 -27.34
CA GLY A 137 4.21 40.50 -26.28
C GLY A 137 2.82 41.10 -26.28
N VAL A 138 2.17 41.10 -25.13
CA VAL A 138 1.16 42.11 -24.76
C VAL A 138 1.32 42.40 -23.27
N SER A 139 1.47 43.68 -22.98
CA SER A 139 1.53 44.30 -21.66
C SER A 139 0.17 44.30 -20.95
N GLY A 140 0.18 44.06 -19.63
CA GLY A 140 -0.78 44.66 -18.71
C GLY A 140 -1.61 43.68 -17.87
N GLY A 141 -1.57 43.88 -16.55
CA GLY A 141 -2.60 43.42 -15.60
C GLY A 141 -2.15 42.34 -14.62
N ARG A 142 -1.75 42.74 -13.41
CA ARG A 142 -1.73 41.84 -12.23
C ARG A 142 -3.17 41.48 -11.84
N PRO A 143 -3.54 40.20 -11.63
CA PRO A 143 -4.72 39.85 -10.86
C PRO A 143 -4.36 39.71 -9.38
N ALA A 144 -5.22 40.24 -8.53
CA ALA A 144 -5.10 40.29 -7.09
C ALA A 144 -5.36 38.93 -6.41
N LEU A 145 -4.73 38.72 -5.25
CA LEU A 145 -5.01 37.63 -4.31
C LEU A 145 -6.49 37.65 -3.88
N ALA A 146 -7.20 36.57 -4.14
CA ALA A 146 -8.47 36.28 -3.46
C ALA A 146 -8.20 35.43 -2.21
N SER A 147 -8.56 35.98 -1.06
CA SER A 147 -8.57 35.31 0.25
C SER A 147 -9.65 34.23 0.28
N GLY A 148 -9.20 32.96 0.33
CA GLY A 148 -10.05 31.79 0.50
C GLY A 148 -9.83 31.13 1.86
N SER A 149 -10.92 31.06 2.61
CA SER A 149 -11.04 30.68 4.01
C SER A 149 -10.48 29.28 4.34
N SER A 150 -9.66 29.23 5.38
CA SER A 150 -9.26 28.03 6.12
C SER A 150 -10.48 27.28 6.69
N SER A 151 -10.61 26.00 6.35
CA SER A 151 -11.38 25.04 7.17
C SER A 151 -10.44 23.96 7.69
N SER A 152 -10.02 24.16 8.93
CA SER A 152 -9.38 23.18 9.79
C SER A 152 -10.42 22.21 10.34
N SER A 153 -10.25 20.92 10.09
CA SER A 153 -10.24 19.84 11.10
C SER A 153 -10.51 18.51 10.41
N LEU A 154 -9.70 17.50 10.73
CA LEU A 154 -10.15 16.28 11.38
C LEU A 154 -8.91 15.49 11.76
N THR A 155 -8.56 15.60 13.03
CA THR A 155 -7.66 14.70 13.75
C THR A 155 -8.33 13.34 13.93
N GLY A 156 -7.53 12.27 13.86
CA GLY A 156 -7.85 10.96 14.42
C GLY A 156 -8.23 9.88 13.41
N GLY A 157 -7.24 9.10 12.98
CA GLY A 157 -7.44 7.88 12.19
C GLY A 157 -6.45 6.81 12.62
N ASN A 158 -6.95 5.82 13.36
CA ASN A 158 -6.23 4.62 13.77
C ASN A 158 -5.60 3.90 12.57
N GLY A 159 -4.39 3.37 12.80
CA GLY A 159 -3.60 2.63 11.82
C GLY A 159 -4.41 1.57 11.09
N ILE A 160 -4.55 1.77 9.77
CA ILE A 160 -4.89 0.76 8.79
C ILE A 160 -4.01 1.02 7.58
N ILE A 161 -3.46 -0.07 7.08
CA ILE A 161 -2.46 -0.17 6.05
C ILE A 161 -3.11 0.20 4.71
N ASP A 162 -2.91 1.43 4.23
CA ASP A 162 -3.38 1.85 2.92
C ASP A 162 -2.28 1.62 1.88
N ASN A 163 -2.38 0.49 1.17
CA ASN A 163 -1.68 0.29 -0.10
C ASN A 163 -2.65 -0.14 -1.21
N VAL A 164 -3.85 0.44 -1.20
CA VAL A 164 -4.85 0.37 -2.28
C VAL A 164 -5.58 1.71 -2.38
N ALA A 165 -4.87 2.79 -2.72
CA ALA A 165 -5.50 4.08 -3.02
C ALA A 165 -4.67 4.94 -3.97
N SER A 166 -4.54 4.52 -5.22
CA SER A 166 -4.23 5.42 -6.34
C SER A 166 -4.67 4.85 -7.69
N ILE A 167 -5.89 4.30 -7.76
CA ILE A 167 -6.61 4.18 -9.04
C ILE A 167 -7.50 5.43 -9.16
N SER A 168 -6.95 6.51 -9.74
CA SER A 168 -7.80 7.54 -10.32
C SER A 168 -8.44 6.98 -11.58
N LEU A 169 -9.63 6.39 -11.42
CA LEU A 169 -10.53 6.10 -12.53
C LEU A 169 -11.00 7.43 -13.11
N ARG A 170 -10.45 7.86 -14.24
CA ARG A 170 -11.12 8.84 -15.09
C ARG A 170 -12.29 8.14 -15.76
N SER A 171 -13.49 8.36 -15.23
CA SER A 171 -14.75 8.00 -15.88
C SER A 171 -14.92 8.86 -17.13
N SER A 172 -14.87 8.23 -18.30
CA SER A 172 -15.31 8.80 -19.57
C SER A 172 -16.83 8.76 -19.63
N SER A 173 -17.48 9.91 -19.52
CA SER A 173 -18.87 10.09 -19.93
C SER A 173 -19.00 11.37 -20.76
N SER A 174 -19.54 11.19 -21.95
CA SER A 174 -19.72 12.16 -23.03
C SER A 174 -20.85 13.18 -22.78
N THR A 175 -20.62 14.38 -23.33
CA THR A 175 -21.57 15.37 -23.88
C THR A 175 -22.60 16.06 -22.96
N SER A 176 -22.42 17.38 -22.78
CA SER A 176 -23.39 18.40 -23.26
C SER A 176 -22.77 19.81 -23.25
N ALA A 177 -22.93 20.51 -24.35
CA ALA A 177 -22.39 21.85 -24.64
C ALA A 177 -23.08 22.96 -23.83
N PHE A 178 -22.29 23.93 -23.33
CA PHE A 178 -22.67 25.34 -23.21
C PHE A 178 -21.40 26.19 -23.35
N ALA A 179 -21.40 27.08 -24.33
CA ALA A 179 -20.34 28.06 -24.58
C ALA A 179 -20.55 29.32 -23.74
N SER A 180 -19.47 29.93 -23.23
CA SER A 180 -19.17 31.37 -23.24
C SER A 180 -18.01 31.71 -22.29
N GLY A 181 -16.94 32.33 -22.83
CA GLY A 181 -16.13 33.32 -22.09
C GLY A 181 -14.78 32.87 -21.54
N GLY A 182 -13.71 33.16 -22.32
CA GLY A 182 -12.36 33.48 -21.85
C GLY A 182 -11.68 32.55 -20.85
N ALA A 183 -10.98 31.52 -21.34
CA ALA A 183 -9.98 30.81 -20.57
C ALA A 183 -8.90 30.30 -21.52
N ASP A 184 -7.66 30.35 -21.05
CA ASP A 184 -6.46 29.86 -21.72
C ASP A 184 -6.70 28.50 -22.42
N ALA A 185 -6.17 28.38 -23.64
CA ALA A 185 -6.25 27.16 -24.42
C ALA A 185 -5.76 25.97 -23.57
N PRO A 186 -6.56 24.90 -23.42
CA PRO A 186 -6.08 23.72 -22.71
C PRO A 186 -4.91 23.14 -23.51
N SER A 187 -3.79 22.96 -22.82
CA SER A 187 -2.68 22.15 -23.31
C SER A 187 -3.22 20.83 -23.86
N ASN A 188 -2.71 20.44 -25.03
CA ASN A 188 -3.14 19.27 -25.79
C ASN A 188 -3.29 18.04 -24.86
N PRO A 189 -4.47 17.40 -24.74
CA PRO A 189 -4.71 16.29 -23.82
C PRO A 189 -3.90 15.02 -24.14
N ASN A 190 -3.11 15.03 -25.22
CA ASN A 190 -2.27 13.92 -25.68
C ASN A 190 -0.78 14.06 -25.33
N THR A 191 -0.35 15.13 -24.65
CA THR A 191 1.04 15.18 -24.16
C THR A 191 1.16 14.27 -22.93
N PRO A 192 2.01 13.22 -22.95
CA PRO A 192 2.17 12.35 -21.80
C PRO A 192 2.60 13.17 -20.59
N PRO A 193 2.06 12.90 -19.39
CA PRO A 193 2.47 13.62 -18.19
C PRO A 193 3.98 13.45 -18.00
N THR A 194 4.70 14.56 -17.84
CA THR A 194 6.15 14.60 -17.65
C THR A 194 6.52 14.88 -16.19
N GLY A 195 7.76 14.57 -15.83
CA GLY A 195 8.30 14.84 -14.48
C GLY A 195 7.96 13.78 -13.44
N LEU A 196 8.45 13.98 -12.21
CA LEU A 196 8.32 13.02 -11.12
C LEU A 196 6.85 12.70 -10.76
N THR A 197 5.95 13.67 -10.89
CA THR A 197 4.52 13.47 -10.61
C THR A 197 3.92 12.38 -11.51
N ALA A 198 4.37 12.28 -12.76
CA ALA A 198 3.95 11.22 -13.68
C ALA A 198 4.44 9.83 -13.27
N LEU A 199 5.58 9.76 -12.56
CA LEU A 199 6.20 8.51 -12.11
C LEU A 199 5.56 7.95 -10.83
N ARG A 200 4.85 8.79 -10.05
CA ARG A 200 4.26 8.38 -8.76
C ARG A 200 3.32 7.18 -8.84
N ARG A 201 2.66 6.97 -9.97
CA ARG A 201 1.79 5.80 -10.19
C ARG A 201 2.54 4.45 -10.22
N TYR A 202 3.86 4.47 -10.37
CA TYR A 202 4.71 3.28 -10.35
C TYR A 202 5.35 3.04 -8.98
N VAL A 203 5.22 3.99 -8.05
CA VAL A 203 5.86 3.92 -6.73
C VAL A 203 5.16 2.88 -5.86
N HIS A 204 5.95 1.97 -5.29
CA HIS A 204 5.48 0.94 -4.37
C HIS A 204 5.66 1.37 -2.91
N LEU A 205 6.66 2.22 -2.66
CA LEU A 205 7.03 2.69 -1.32
C LEU A 205 7.56 4.12 -1.42
N SER A 206 7.11 5.00 -0.53
CA SER A 206 7.64 6.35 -0.40
C SER A 206 8.39 6.49 0.94
N ILE A 207 9.63 6.97 0.88
CA ILE A 207 10.49 7.26 2.02
C ILE A 207 10.53 8.77 2.20
N ASN A 208 10.13 9.25 3.37
CA ASN A 208 10.31 10.65 3.75
C ASN A 208 11.64 10.80 4.53
N ASN A 209 12.65 11.36 3.89
CA ASN A 209 13.96 11.59 4.48
C ASN A 209 14.04 12.97 5.15
N ASP A 210 13.44 13.06 6.33
CA ASP A 210 13.45 14.24 7.21
C ASP A 210 14.60 14.24 8.23
N PHE A 211 15.59 13.36 8.07
CA PHE A 211 16.70 13.21 9.01
C PHE A 211 17.87 14.16 8.71
N ALA A 212 18.38 14.83 9.75
CA ALA A 212 19.58 15.68 9.62
C ALA A 212 20.88 14.87 9.46
N HIS A 213 20.93 13.65 10.02
CA HIS A 213 22.13 12.81 10.06
C HIS A 213 21.92 11.46 9.36
N LEU A 214 22.99 10.93 8.75
CA LEU A 214 22.96 9.64 8.04
C LEU A 214 22.65 8.47 8.96
N SER A 215 23.18 8.45 10.19
CA SER A 215 22.90 7.37 11.16
C SER A 215 21.42 7.23 11.50
N SER A 216 20.69 8.35 11.58
CA SER A 216 19.25 8.37 11.82
C SER A 216 18.48 7.84 10.59
N LEU A 217 18.91 8.22 9.39
CA LEU A 217 18.37 7.65 8.14
C LEU A 217 18.61 6.14 8.07
N ASP A 218 19.83 5.66 8.36
CA ASP A 218 20.17 4.23 8.31
C ASP A 218 19.36 3.41 9.31
N THR A 219 19.12 3.96 10.51
CA THR A 219 18.24 3.34 11.51
C THR A 219 16.82 3.22 10.94
N HIS A 220 16.29 4.28 10.34
CA HIS A 220 14.98 4.26 9.71
C HIS A 220 14.90 3.27 8.55
N LEU A 221 15.88 3.25 7.64
CA LEU A 221 15.94 2.31 6.52
C LEU A 221 16.01 0.85 7.00
N THR A 222 16.69 0.61 8.11
CA THR A 222 16.74 -0.71 8.76
C THR A 222 15.36 -1.15 9.24
N THR A 223 14.56 -0.23 9.81
CA THR A 223 13.17 -0.54 10.19
C THR A 223 12.27 -0.82 8.98
N LEU A 224 12.53 -0.18 7.84
CA LEU A 224 11.78 -0.42 6.61
C LEU A 224 12.14 -1.78 5.98
N ASN A 225 13.33 -2.33 6.25
CA ASN A 225 13.81 -3.58 5.67
C ASN A 225 13.60 -3.62 4.14
N LEU A 226 14.10 -2.59 3.43
CA LEU A 226 13.96 -2.45 1.98
C LEU A 226 14.29 -3.71 1.16
N PRO A 227 15.28 -4.55 1.54
CA PRO A 227 15.58 -5.78 0.82
C PRO A 227 14.55 -6.91 0.96
N SER A 228 13.51 -6.75 1.78
CA SER A 228 12.50 -7.79 1.98
C SER A 228 11.74 -8.10 0.69
N GLU A 229 11.82 -9.36 0.26
CA GLU A 229 11.10 -9.84 -0.92
C GLU A 229 9.60 -10.01 -0.70
N GLU A 230 9.11 -9.99 0.56
CA GLU A 230 7.68 -10.09 0.90
C GLU A 230 6.84 -8.97 0.24
N ARG A 231 7.45 -7.83 -0.10
CA ARG A 231 6.78 -6.73 -0.81
C ARG A 231 6.60 -7.00 -2.29
N LEU A 232 7.52 -7.75 -2.88
CA LEU A 232 7.51 -8.10 -4.31
C LEU A 232 6.70 -9.37 -4.56
N ARG A 233 6.95 -10.38 -3.72
CA ARG A 233 6.30 -11.67 -3.77
C ARG A 233 5.96 -12.11 -2.34
N PRO A 234 4.76 -11.77 -1.84
CA PRO A 234 4.37 -12.17 -0.49
C PRO A 234 4.35 -13.69 -0.37
N CYS A 235 4.76 -14.23 0.78
CA CYS A 235 4.53 -15.64 1.08
C CYS A 235 3.02 -15.92 1.15
N TRP A 236 2.67 -17.22 1.17
CA TRP A 236 1.27 -17.63 1.18
C TRP A 236 0.48 -17.05 2.35
N ASP A 237 1.06 -17.00 3.56
CA ASP A 237 0.37 -16.43 4.71
C ASP A 237 0.11 -14.94 4.54
N THR A 238 1.13 -14.17 4.12
CA THR A 238 1.00 -12.74 3.81
C THR A 238 -0.09 -12.51 2.75
N TYR A 239 -0.08 -13.31 1.67
CA TYR A 239 -1.06 -13.23 0.59
C TYR A 239 -2.50 -13.47 1.09
N PHE A 240 -2.73 -14.57 1.80
CA PHE A 240 -4.08 -14.91 2.27
C PHE A 240 -4.59 -13.99 3.38
N LEU A 241 -3.71 -13.49 4.27
CA LEU A 241 -4.10 -12.50 5.27
C LEU A 241 -4.38 -11.12 4.67
N LYS A 242 -3.62 -10.70 3.65
CA LYS A 242 -3.97 -9.49 2.87
C LYS A 242 -5.35 -9.63 2.23
N LEU A 243 -5.69 -10.81 1.70
CA LEU A 243 -7.04 -11.10 1.20
C LEU A 243 -8.10 -11.09 2.31
N CYS A 244 -7.82 -11.59 3.51
CA CYS A 244 -8.72 -11.44 4.65
C CYS A 244 -8.99 -9.97 4.99
N ASN A 245 -7.95 -9.15 5.02
CA ASN A 245 -8.08 -7.71 5.26
C ASN A 245 -8.90 -7.03 4.17
N LEU A 246 -8.67 -7.36 2.89
CA LEU A 246 -9.47 -6.88 1.76
C LEU A 246 -10.95 -7.31 1.88
N ALA A 247 -11.22 -8.58 2.18
CA ALA A 247 -12.57 -9.09 2.38
C ALA A 247 -13.28 -8.36 3.54
N SER A 248 -12.56 -8.07 4.63
CA SER A 248 -13.09 -7.35 5.80
C SER A 248 -13.60 -5.94 5.46
N LEU A 249 -13.11 -5.31 4.38
CA LEU A 249 -13.58 -3.99 3.94
C LEU A 249 -15.05 -4.00 3.49
N ARG A 250 -15.59 -5.17 3.12
CA ARG A 250 -17.01 -5.34 2.80
C ARG A 250 -17.91 -5.56 4.02
N SER A 251 -17.34 -5.69 5.22
CA SER A 251 -18.10 -5.82 6.45
C SER A 251 -19.05 -4.64 6.65
N ASN A 252 -20.29 -4.94 7.01
CA ASN A 252 -21.29 -3.93 7.37
C ASN A 252 -21.52 -3.86 8.89
N CYS A 253 -20.76 -4.60 9.69
CA CYS A 253 -20.89 -4.62 11.14
C CYS A 253 -20.38 -3.33 11.77
N MET A 254 -21.17 -2.75 12.68
CA MET A 254 -20.82 -1.51 13.38
C MET A 254 -19.79 -1.68 14.51
N LYS A 255 -19.45 -2.91 14.91
CA LYS A 255 -18.56 -3.18 16.05
C LYS A 255 -17.12 -3.53 15.65
N ARG A 256 -16.92 -4.24 14.52
CA ARG A 256 -15.61 -4.67 14.04
C ARG A 256 -15.70 -5.11 12.59
N ARG A 257 -14.63 -4.90 11.81
CA ARG A 257 -14.45 -5.46 10.46
C ARG A 257 -13.63 -6.74 10.52
N VAL A 258 -14.26 -7.87 10.26
CA VAL A 258 -13.63 -9.19 10.27
C VAL A 258 -13.72 -9.77 8.87
N GLY A 259 -12.63 -10.39 8.42
CA GLY A 259 -12.56 -11.10 7.15
C GLY A 259 -11.88 -12.46 7.35
N ALA A 260 -12.35 -13.45 6.59
CA ALA A 260 -11.83 -14.81 6.60
C ALA A 260 -11.70 -15.33 5.16
N VAL A 261 -10.67 -16.13 4.92
CA VAL A 261 -10.42 -16.79 3.64
C VAL A 261 -10.14 -18.27 3.92
N LEU A 262 -10.85 -19.15 3.23
CA LEU A 262 -10.66 -20.58 3.34
C LEU A 262 -9.87 -21.09 2.14
N VAL A 263 -8.81 -21.86 2.40
CA VAL A 263 -7.83 -22.25 1.38
C VAL A 263 -7.61 -23.76 1.44
N ALA A 264 -7.50 -24.40 0.28
CA ALA A 264 -6.99 -25.76 0.15
C ALA A 264 -6.03 -25.84 -1.03
N SER A 265 -4.87 -26.49 -0.87
CA SER A 265 -3.83 -26.58 -1.91
C SER A 265 -3.47 -25.21 -2.52
N ASN A 266 -3.32 -24.18 -1.68
CA ASN A 266 -3.08 -22.79 -2.06
C ASN A 266 -4.13 -22.18 -3.02
N ARG A 267 -5.34 -22.75 -3.07
CA ARG A 267 -6.49 -22.21 -3.80
C ARG A 267 -7.58 -21.78 -2.84
N ILE A 268 -8.17 -20.62 -3.11
CA ILE A 268 -9.28 -20.09 -2.32
C ILE A 268 -10.52 -20.94 -2.60
N LEU A 269 -11.11 -21.50 -1.54
CA LEU A 269 -12.39 -22.19 -1.57
C LEU A 269 -13.55 -21.22 -1.38
N ALA A 270 -13.41 -20.30 -0.43
CA ALA A 270 -14.41 -19.30 -0.10
C ALA A 270 -13.78 -18.10 0.64
N THR A 271 -14.49 -16.98 0.60
CA THR A 271 -14.19 -15.78 1.40
C THR A 271 -15.41 -15.42 2.22
N GLY A 272 -15.20 -14.85 3.41
CA GLY A 272 -16.27 -14.36 4.26
C GLY A 272 -15.90 -13.03 4.92
N TYR A 273 -16.91 -12.21 5.17
CA TYR A 273 -16.83 -11.03 6.04
C TYR A 273 -18.03 -11.05 6.99
N ASN A 274 -17.93 -10.36 8.12
CA ASN A 274 -19.02 -10.35 9.10
C ASN A 274 -20.13 -9.34 8.73
N GLY A 275 -21.39 -9.75 8.94
CA GLY A 275 -22.56 -8.92 8.60
C GLY A 275 -23.89 -9.63 8.85
N THR A 276 -24.99 -8.90 8.70
CA THR A 276 -26.35 -9.47 8.78
C THR A 276 -26.61 -10.48 7.65
N PRO A 277 -27.53 -11.44 7.84
CA PRO A 277 -27.93 -12.39 6.81
C PRO A 277 -28.41 -11.72 5.51
N SER A 278 -28.22 -12.41 4.39
CA SER A 278 -28.70 -11.97 3.08
C SER A 278 -30.22 -11.75 3.10
N GLY A 279 -30.67 -10.66 2.45
CA GLY A 279 -32.08 -10.29 2.39
C GLY A 279 -32.58 -9.45 3.57
N LEU A 280 -31.76 -9.26 4.62
CA LEU A 280 -32.08 -8.35 5.73
C LEU A 280 -31.36 -7.01 5.59
N LYS A 281 -31.84 -6.00 6.32
CA LYS A 281 -31.14 -4.70 6.44
C LYS A 281 -29.73 -4.93 6.97
N ASN A 282 -28.76 -4.22 6.40
CA ASN A 282 -27.37 -4.32 6.87
C ASN A 282 -27.23 -3.80 8.30
N CYS A 283 -26.21 -4.26 9.03
CA CYS A 283 -25.97 -3.78 10.39
C CYS A 283 -25.72 -2.25 10.43
N ASN A 284 -25.00 -1.70 9.46
CA ASN A 284 -24.80 -0.25 9.28
C ASN A 284 -26.06 0.53 8.83
N GLN A 285 -27.16 -0.18 8.56
CA GLN A 285 -28.48 0.38 8.27
C GLN A 285 -29.46 0.11 9.43
N GLY A 286 -28.95 -0.22 10.63
CA GLY A 286 -29.78 -0.53 11.79
C GLY A 286 -30.31 -1.96 11.84
N GLY A 287 -29.86 -2.86 10.96
CA GLY A 287 -30.39 -4.23 10.87
C GLY A 287 -30.11 -5.13 12.07
N CYS A 288 -29.12 -4.81 12.89
CA CYS A 288 -28.78 -5.58 14.10
C CYS A 288 -28.98 -4.71 15.34
N ALA A 289 -30.02 -5.01 16.13
CA ALA A 289 -30.38 -4.21 17.29
C ALA A 289 -29.30 -4.20 18.38
N ARG A 290 -28.62 -5.34 18.60
CA ARG A 290 -27.46 -5.45 19.48
C ARG A 290 -26.30 -4.57 19.05
N CYS A 291 -25.92 -4.63 17.78
CA CYS A 291 -24.79 -3.83 17.30
C CYS A 291 -25.08 -2.33 17.27
N ASN A 292 -26.34 -1.94 17.09
CA ASN A 292 -26.78 -0.55 17.06
C ASN A 292 -27.28 -0.04 18.42
N ASN A 293 -27.20 -0.86 19.48
CA ASN A 293 -27.73 -0.54 20.81
C ASN A 293 -29.23 -0.13 20.79
N THR A 294 -30.02 -0.68 19.86
CA THR A 294 -31.46 -0.40 19.70
C THR A 294 -32.36 -1.51 20.24
N LEU A 295 -31.79 -2.48 20.98
CA LEU A 295 -32.58 -3.47 21.71
C LEU A 295 -33.48 -2.77 22.74
N THR A 296 -34.76 -2.65 22.41
CA THR A 296 -35.81 -2.40 23.38
C THR A 296 -36.18 -3.75 23.98
N THR A 297 -35.69 -4.06 25.17
CA THR A 297 -36.27 -5.17 25.92
C THR A 297 -37.76 -4.84 26.10
N THR A 298 -38.65 -5.76 25.72
CA THR A 298 -40.06 -5.77 26.16
C THR A 298 -40.20 -5.93 27.68
N ALA A 299 -39.08 -5.89 28.42
CA ALA A 299 -38.95 -5.85 29.86
C ALA A 299 -38.24 -4.55 30.32
N GLN A 300 -38.66 -3.37 29.83
CA GLN A 300 -38.37 -2.12 30.54
C GLN A 300 -39.29 -2.01 31.76
N VAL A 301 -38.86 -2.56 32.89
CA VAL A 301 -39.13 -1.90 34.19
C VAL A 301 -37.92 -1.01 34.46
N SER A 302 -38.16 0.30 34.37
CA SER A 302 -37.31 1.37 34.88
C SER A 302 -35.93 1.57 34.21
N GLY A 303 -35.90 2.50 33.24
CA GLY A 303 -34.94 3.61 33.28
C GLY A 303 -33.48 3.38 32.89
N SER A 304 -33.02 2.18 32.55
CA SER A 304 -31.61 1.96 32.18
C SER A 304 -31.43 1.65 30.69
N ARG A 305 -30.69 2.53 29.98
CA ARG A 305 -30.25 2.31 28.58
C ARG A 305 -29.08 1.31 28.51
N THR A 306 -29.21 0.14 29.15
CA THR A 306 -28.16 -0.89 29.21
C THR A 306 -28.12 -1.76 27.95
N GLY A 307 -28.26 -1.15 26.77
CA GLY A 307 -27.92 -1.80 25.51
C GLY A 307 -26.42 -2.04 25.51
N SER A 308 -26.02 -3.31 25.64
CA SER A 308 -24.64 -3.70 25.90
C SER A 308 -23.66 -3.08 24.90
N SER A 309 -23.03 -1.99 25.31
CA SER A 309 -22.23 -1.13 24.45
C SER A 309 -20.82 -1.67 24.23
N ALA A 310 -20.41 -2.64 25.05
CA ALA A 310 -19.08 -3.24 25.00
C ALA A 310 -18.97 -4.33 23.91
N CYS A 311 -17.80 -4.39 23.26
CA CYS A 311 -17.45 -5.50 22.39
C CYS A 311 -17.52 -6.83 23.18
N GLY A 312 -18.08 -7.89 22.60
CA GLY A 312 -18.07 -9.23 23.20
C GLY A 312 -19.21 -9.58 24.18
N GLN A 313 -20.15 -8.67 24.46
CA GLN A 313 -21.29 -8.91 25.36
C GLN A 313 -22.60 -9.17 24.61
N ASN A 314 -23.54 -9.92 25.19
CA ASN A 314 -24.83 -10.32 24.60
C ASN A 314 -24.70 -10.83 23.14
N LEU A 315 -23.77 -11.79 22.93
CA LEU A 315 -23.46 -12.31 21.59
C LEU A 315 -24.60 -13.16 21.00
N ASP A 316 -25.45 -13.70 21.85
CA ASP A 316 -26.67 -14.43 21.53
C ASP A 316 -27.74 -13.56 20.87
N GLU A 317 -27.79 -12.27 21.20
CA GLU A 317 -28.70 -11.28 20.58
C GLU A 317 -28.16 -10.70 19.27
N CYS A 318 -26.95 -11.10 18.84
CA CYS A 318 -26.33 -10.59 17.62
C CYS A 318 -26.94 -11.28 16.39
N LEU A 319 -27.53 -10.48 15.50
CA LEU A 319 -28.03 -10.97 14.21
C LEU A 319 -26.90 -11.24 13.21
N CYS A 320 -25.73 -10.65 13.40
CA CYS A 320 -24.64 -10.74 12.43
C CYS A 320 -23.97 -12.12 12.44
N LEU A 321 -23.78 -12.69 11.26
CA LEU A 321 -22.86 -13.81 11.04
C LEU A 321 -21.42 -13.31 11.07
N HIS A 322 -20.55 -14.15 11.61
CA HIS A 322 -19.11 -13.97 11.63
C HIS A 322 -18.49 -14.26 10.26
N ALA A 323 -17.29 -13.76 10.01
CA ALA A 323 -16.61 -13.94 8.74
C ALA A 323 -16.29 -15.42 8.48
N GLU A 324 -15.86 -16.12 9.52
CA GLU A 324 -15.57 -17.55 9.53
C GLU A 324 -16.83 -18.34 9.17
N GLU A 325 -17.98 -17.98 9.74
CA GLU A 325 -19.27 -18.64 9.47
C GLU A 325 -19.67 -18.47 8.01
N ASN A 326 -19.57 -17.25 7.47
CA ASN A 326 -19.89 -16.99 6.06
C ASN A 326 -18.96 -17.75 5.12
N ALA A 327 -17.65 -17.82 5.41
CA ALA A 327 -16.70 -18.61 4.62
C ALA A 327 -17.01 -20.11 4.66
N LEU A 328 -17.39 -20.65 5.83
CA LEU A 328 -17.77 -22.05 5.99
C LEU A 328 -19.07 -22.40 5.25
N LEU A 329 -20.08 -21.53 5.33
CA LEU A 329 -21.36 -21.70 4.67
C LEU A 329 -21.22 -21.73 3.14
N GLU A 330 -20.39 -20.83 2.60
CA GLU A 330 -20.14 -20.75 1.15
C GLU A 330 -19.34 -21.96 0.63
N ALA A 331 -18.33 -22.41 1.36
CA ALA A 331 -17.51 -23.55 0.93
C ALA A 331 -18.27 -24.89 1.02
N GLY A 332 -19.03 -25.10 2.11
CA GLY A 332 -19.68 -26.36 2.41
C GLY A 332 -18.71 -27.49 2.82
N ARG A 333 -19.17 -28.41 3.69
CA ARG A 333 -18.31 -29.44 4.31
C ARG A 333 -17.58 -30.33 3.31
N GLY A 334 -18.23 -30.69 2.19
CA GLY A 334 -17.65 -31.60 1.20
C GLY A 334 -16.34 -31.10 0.59
N LYS A 335 -16.27 -29.81 0.25
CA LYS A 335 -15.05 -29.19 -0.32
C LYS A 335 -13.94 -29.04 0.72
N ILE A 336 -14.30 -28.81 1.98
CA ILE A 336 -13.37 -28.59 3.10
C ILE A 336 -12.69 -29.90 3.49
N ALA A 337 -13.47 -30.95 3.72
CA ALA A 337 -12.98 -32.22 4.24
C ALA A 337 -12.08 -32.97 3.24
N ALA A 338 -12.36 -32.85 1.94
CA ALA A 338 -11.56 -33.51 0.90
C ALA A 338 -10.16 -32.89 0.73
N GLY A 339 -9.98 -31.61 1.10
CA GLY A 339 -8.78 -30.84 0.75
C GLY A 339 -7.80 -30.52 1.87
N GLY A 340 -8.09 -30.93 3.12
CA GLY A 340 -7.24 -30.58 4.28
C GLY A 340 -7.08 -29.06 4.43
N ALA A 341 -8.20 -28.33 4.49
CA ALA A 341 -8.22 -26.88 4.36
C ALA A 341 -7.56 -26.12 5.53
N THR A 342 -7.05 -24.92 5.22
CA THR A 342 -6.55 -23.92 6.15
C THR A 342 -7.48 -22.71 6.14
N MET A 343 -7.89 -22.22 7.31
CA MET A 343 -8.60 -20.95 7.45
C MET A 343 -7.63 -19.83 7.81
N TYR A 344 -7.69 -18.74 7.05
CA TYR A 344 -7.04 -17.49 7.37
C TYR A 344 -8.07 -16.50 7.91
N CYS A 345 -7.75 -15.77 8.97
CA CYS A 345 -8.63 -14.75 9.56
C CYS A 345 -7.83 -13.50 9.94
N ASN A 346 -8.39 -12.31 9.74
CA ASN A 346 -7.72 -11.10 10.23
C ASN A 346 -7.79 -10.97 11.77
N THR A 347 -8.75 -11.61 12.43
CA THR A 347 -8.91 -11.65 13.89
C THR A 347 -9.03 -13.10 14.35
N CYS A 348 -8.51 -13.43 15.54
CA CYS A 348 -8.64 -14.76 16.12
C CYS A 348 -10.12 -15.21 16.20
N PRO A 349 -10.47 -16.44 15.76
CA PRO A 349 -11.84 -16.91 15.79
C PRO A 349 -12.46 -16.99 17.20
N CYS A 350 -13.73 -16.60 17.31
CA CYS A 350 -14.45 -16.77 18.57
C CYS A 350 -14.75 -18.25 18.84
N LEU A 351 -15.10 -18.59 20.09
CA LEU A 351 -15.39 -19.97 20.49
C LEU A 351 -16.48 -20.64 19.64
N ARG A 352 -17.54 -19.90 19.26
CA ARG A 352 -18.62 -20.41 18.42
C ARG A 352 -18.15 -20.75 17.00
N CYS A 353 -17.26 -19.92 16.44
CA CYS A 353 -16.66 -20.18 15.14
C CYS A 353 -15.69 -21.35 15.22
N ALA A 354 -14.87 -21.43 16.27
CA ALA A 354 -13.91 -22.51 16.48
C ALA A 354 -14.57 -23.89 16.50
N VAL A 355 -15.71 -24.05 17.18
CA VAL A 355 -16.49 -25.31 17.16
C VAL A 355 -16.91 -25.67 15.73
N LYS A 356 -17.37 -24.70 14.93
CA LYS A 356 -17.77 -24.92 13.52
C LYS A 356 -16.59 -25.24 12.62
N ILE A 357 -15.45 -24.60 12.84
CA ILE A 357 -14.18 -24.86 12.14
C ILE A 357 -13.74 -26.31 12.36
N ILE A 358 -13.75 -26.78 13.61
CA ILE A 358 -13.44 -28.17 13.95
C ILE A 358 -14.41 -29.12 13.24
N GLN A 359 -15.71 -28.89 13.38
CA GLN A 359 -16.75 -29.78 12.84
C GLN A 359 -16.72 -29.91 11.31
N THR A 360 -16.26 -28.87 10.62
CA THR A 360 -16.16 -28.86 9.15
C THR A 360 -14.90 -29.56 8.62
N GLY A 361 -13.95 -29.92 9.50
CA GLY A 361 -12.77 -30.72 9.17
C GLY A 361 -11.53 -29.91 8.78
N ILE A 362 -11.52 -28.62 9.09
CA ILE A 362 -10.36 -27.74 8.87
C ILE A 362 -9.18 -28.20 9.73
N LYS A 363 -7.98 -28.13 9.17
CA LYS A 363 -6.76 -28.65 9.82
C LYS A 363 -5.86 -27.56 10.39
N LYS A 364 -5.96 -26.33 9.87
CA LYS A 364 -5.11 -25.23 10.27
C LYS A 364 -5.86 -23.90 10.30
N VAL A 365 -5.54 -23.05 11.26
CA VAL A 365 -6.03 -21.68 11.41
C VAL A 365 -4.84 -20.73 11.54
N VAL A 366 -4.79 -19.71 10.70
CA VAL A 366 -3.78 -18.64 10.75
C VAL A 366 -4.49 -17.32 10.95
N TYR A 367 -4.09 -16.54 11.96
CA TYR A 367 -4.74 -15.26 12.27
C TYR A 367 -3.77 -14.11 12.51
N GLN A 368 -4.21 -12.87 12.28
CA GLN A 368 -3.36 -11.67 12.46
C GLN A 368 -3.52 -11.02 13.84
N LEU A 369 -4.73 -10.61 14.21
CA LEU A 369 -5.01 -9.85 15.43
C LEU A 369 -5.53 -10.74 16.56
N GLU A 370 -5.04 -10.50 17.78
CA GLU A 370 -5.55 -11.17 18.99
C GLU A 370 -7.00 -10.81 19.30
N TYR A 371 -7.66 -11.72 20.03
CA TYR A 371 -9.00 -11.51 20.56
C TYR A 371 -9.08 -11.88 22.04
N SER A 372 -10.07 -11.36 22.76
CA SER A 372 -10.18 -11.50 24.21
C SER A 372 -10.44 -12.94 24.71
N MET A 373 -10.52 -13.93 23.82
CA MET A 373 -10.90 -15.32 24.11
C MET A 373 -9.89 -16.36 23.61
N ASP A 374 -8.67 -15.94 23.28
CA ASP A 374 -7.68 -16.74 22.55
C ASP A 374 -7.29 -18.04 23.27
N THR A 375 -7.19 -18.03 24.60
CA THR A 375 -6.79 -19.22 25.37
C THR A 375 -7.77 -20.38 25.21
N ARG A 376 -9.08 -20.12 25.28
CA ARG A 376 -10.10 -21.17 25.19
C ARG A 376 -10.24 -21.70 23.77
N THR A 377 -10.17 -20.83 22.77
CA THR A 377 -10.14 -21.23 21.35
C THR A 377 -8.91 -22.11 21.06
N LYS A 378 -7.72 -21.72 21.53
CA LYS A 378 -6.49 -22.52 21.36
C LYS A 378 -6.59 -23.90 22.02
N MET A 379 -7.17 -24.00 23.22
CA MET A 379 -7.36 -25.27 23.92
C MET A 379 -8.22 -26.25 23.12
N ILE A 380 -9.39 -25.82 22.63
CA ILE A 380 -10.29 -26.73 21.89
C ILE A 380 -9.73 -27.12 20.51
N PHE A 381 -8.96 -26.23 19.87
CA PHE A 381 -8.26 -26.58 18.63
C PHE A 381 -7.18 -27.62 18.88
N ALA A 382 -6.40 -27.49 19.95
CA ALA A 382 -5.40 -28.49 20.32
C ALA A 382 -6.04 -29.85 20.62
N GLU A 383 -7.14 -29.89 21.38
CA GLU A 383 -7.89 -31.13 21.65
C GLU A 383 -8.43 -31.79 20.38
N ALA A 384 -8.88 -30.99 19.41
CA ALA A 384 -9.40 -31.47 18.13
C ALA A 384 -8.33 -31.76 17.07
N GLY A 385 -7.04 -31.53 17.37
CA GLY A 385 -5.94 -31.71 16.41
C GLY A 385 -5.94 -30.68 15.27
N VAL A 386 -6.40 -29.46 15.52
CA VAL A 386 -6.35 -28.32 14.59
C VAL A 386 -5.18 -27.41 14.96
N GLU A 387 -4.25 -27.19 14.03
CA GLU A 387 -3.13 -26.27 14.24
C GLU A 387 -3.64 -24.82 14.26
N ILE A 388 -3.25 -24.02 15.25
CA ILE A 388 -3.54 -22.58 15.28
C ILE A 388 -2.26 -21.80 15.53
N ARG A 389 -2.03 -20.75 14.73
CA ARG A 389 -0.92 -19.82 14.95
C ARG A 389 -1.28 -18.39 14.57
N GLN A 390 -0.65 -17.45 15.25
CA GLN A 390 -0.68 -16.04 14.87
C GLN A 390 0.41 -15.76 13.83
N PHE A 391 0.12 -14.87 12.89
CA PHE A 391 1.06 -14.39 11.89
C PHE A 391 1.01 -12.87 11.79
N HIS A 392 2.16 -12.23 11.91
CA HIS A 392 2.29 -10.79 11.82
C HIS A 392 2.64 -10.41 10.38
N LEU A 393 1.86 -9.49 9.80
CA LEU A 393 2.20 -8.93 8.49
C LEU A 393 3.35 -7.93 8.67
N ASP A 394 4.39 -8.07 7.86
CA ASP A 394 5.41 -7.04 7.73
C ASP A 394 4.77 -5.75 7.19
N ALA A 395 5.14 -4.62 7.80
CA ALA A 395 4.59 -3.30 7.47
C ALA A 395 5.02 -2.80 6.08
#